data_AF-A0A968XNW5-F1
#
_entry.id   AF-A0A968XNW5-F1
#
_cell.length_a   1.000
_cell.length_b   1.000
_cell.length_c   1.000
_cell.angle_alpha   90.00
_cell.angle_beta   90.00
_cell.angle_gamma   90.00
#
_symmetry.space_group_name_H-M   'P 1'
#
loop_
_entity.id
_entity.type
_entity.pdbx_description
1 polymer ?
#
loop_
_entity_poly.entity_id
_entity_poly.type
_entity_poly.pdbx_seq_one_letter_code
_entity_poly.pdbx_strand_id
1 'polypeptide(L)' 'MFEHAVRVPLMMRLPEALGGIGRGRVDDADVSHLDIAPTLAELAGGNLPNADGYSLAPLISGRGAAPPPPPPL' A
#
# COMPACT_ATOMS: atom_id res chain seq x y z
N MET A 1 -19.87 2.53 -9.88
CA MET A 1 -19.68 1.21 -9.24
C MET A 1 -20.16 1.33 -7.79
N PHE A 2 -20.81 0.32 -7.21
CA PHE A 2 -21.31 0.39 -5.82
C PHE A 2 -20.15 0.20 -4.84
N GLU A 3 -19.95 1.15 -3.91
CA GLU A 3 -18.83 1.16 -2.94
C GLU A 3 -18.67 -0.16 -2.16
N HIS A 4 -19.79 -0.76 -1.77
CA HIS A 4 -19.85 -2.04 -1.07
C HIS A 4 -19.30 -3.24 -1.86
N ALA A 5 -19.18 -3.12 -3.19
CA ALA A 5 -18.62 -4.16 -4.04
C ALA A 5 -17.14 -3.90 -4.39
N VAL A 6 -16.64 -2.68 -4.18
CA VAL A 6 -15.25 -2.29 -4.56
C VAL A 6 -14.33 -2.32 -3.35
N ARG A 7 -14.82 -1.91 -2.18
CA ARG A 7 -14.01 -1.80 -0.97
C ARG A 7 -13.77 -3.19 -0.37
N VAL A 8 -12.52 -3.64 -0.44
CA VAL A 8 -12.06 -4.90 0.14
C VAL A 8 -11.14 -4.64 1.34
N PRO A 9 -11.15 -5.50 2.37
CA PRO A 9 -10.25 -5.35 3.50
C PRO A 9 -8.80 -5.68 3.10
N LEU A 10 -7.85 -4.89 3.59
CA LEU A 10 -6.41 -5.12 3.43
C LEU A 10 -5.74 -5.03 4.81
N MET A 11 -5.05 -6.10 5.21
CA MET A 11 -4.26 -6.14 6.44
C MET A 11 -2.83 -6.55 6.10
N MET A 12 -1.86 -5.77 6.56
CA MET A 12 -0.43 -6.06 6.35
C MET A 12 0.27 -6.27 7.69
N ARG A 13 1.02 -7.38 7.78
CA ARG A 13 1.91 -7.67 8.90
C ARG A 13 3.35 -7.74 8.39
N LEU A 14 4.18 -6.79 8.78
CA LEU A 14 5.58 -6.79 8.41
C LEU A 14 6.43 -7.60 9.41
N PRO A 15 7.48 -8.30 8.94
CA PRO A 15 8.58 -8.74 9.78
C PRO A 15 9.22 -7.56 10.53
N GLU A 16 9.65 -7.80 11.77
CA GLU A 16 10.30 -6.76 12.59
C GLU A 16 11.53 -6.14 11.90
N ALA A 17 12.27 -6.94 11.14
CA ALA A 17 13.47 -6.52 10.42
C ALA A 17 13.23 -5.44 9.35
N LEU A 18 12.00 -5.32 8.80
CA LEU A 18 11.67 -4.29 7.81
C LEU A 18 11.33 -2.94 8.46
N GLY A 19 11.20 -2.90 9.79
CA GLY A 19 10.66 -1.76 10.49
C GLY A 19 9.18 -1.52 10.14
N GLY A 20 8.54 -0.63 10.89
CA GLY A 20 7.14 -0.31 10.69
C GLY A 20 6.65 0.69 11.72
N ILE A 21 5.48 1.25 11.47
CA ILE A 21 4.74 2.18 12.35
C ILE A 21 4.13 1.53 13.60
N GLY A 22 4.63 0.35 14.00
CA GLY A 22 4.08 -0.43 15.11
C GLY A 22 2.94 -1.38 14.69
N ARG A 23 2.47 -2.18 15.66
CA ARG A 23 1.38 -3.15 15.48
C ARG A 23 0.02 -2.50 15.72
N GLY A 24 -1.01 -3.00 15.04
CA GLY A 24 -2.41 -2.61 15.32
C GLY A 24 -2.79 -1.21 14.84
N ARG A 25 -2.01 -0.62 13.93
CA ARG A 25 -2.39 0.65 13.29
C ARG A 25 -3.46 0.41 12.23
N VAL A 26 -4.46 1.29 12.23
CA VAL A 26 -5.45 1.42 11.16
C VAL A 26 -5.08 2.66 10.34
N ASP A 27 -5.13 2.53 9.02
CA ASP A 27 -4.93 3.63 8.08
C ASP A 27 -6.17 3.74 7.19
N ASP A 28 -6.64 4.97 6.99
CA ASP A 28 -7.82 5.30 6.19
C ASP A 28 -7.43 5.85 4.80
N ALA A 29 -6.16 5.72 4.42
CA ALA A 29 -5.68 6.03 3.09
C ALA A 29 -6.43 5.24 2.00
N ASP A 30 -6.78 5.93 0.92
CA ASP A 30 -7.26 5.29 -0.30
C ASP A 30 -6.13 4.52 -0.97
N VAL A 31 -6.32 3.20 -1.11
CA VAL A 31 -5.36 2.28 -1.72
C VAL A 31 -6.05 1.36 -2.71
N SER A 32 -5.27 0.78 -3.61
CA SER A 32 -5.73 -0.13 -4.66
C SER A 32 -5.08 -1.51 -4.54
N HIS A 33 -5.74 -2.54 -5.06
CA HIS A 33 -5.13 -3.88 -5.18
C HIS A 33 -3.88 -3.84 -6.09
N LEU A 34 -3.84 -2.91 -7.05
CA LEU A 34 -2.69 -2.73 -7.96
C LEU A 34 -1.41 -2.30 -7.23
N ASP A 35 -1.54 -1.75 -6.03
CA ASP A 35 -0.42 -1.28 -5.20
C ASP A 35 0.38 -2.45 -4.60
N ILE A 36 -0.20 -3.65 -4.54
CA ILE A 36 0.44 -4.82 -3.91
C ILE A 36 1.71 -5.23 -4.65
N ALA A 37 1.66 -5.33 -5.98
CA ALA A 37 2.80 -5.75 -6.78
C ALA A 37 4.03 -4.82 -6.65
N PRO A 38 3.92 -3.49 -6.86
CA PRO A 38 5.05 -2.58 -6.65
C PRO A 38 5.50 -2.52 -5.18
N THR A 39 4.58 -2.67 -4.21
CA THR A 39 4.96 -2.74 -2.78
C THR A 39 5.85 -3.94 -2.48
N LEU A 40 5.48 -5.14 -2.95
CA LEU A 40 6.27 -6.35 -2.74
C LEU A 40 7.64 -6.27 -3.45
N ALA A 41 7.67 -5.70 -4.64
CA ALA A 41 8.91 -5.48 -5.37
C ALA A 41 9.88 -4.59 -4.58
N GLU A 42 9.40 -3.46 -4.05
CA GLU A 42 10.22 -2.54 -3.25
C GLU A 42 10.70 -3.19 -1.94
N LEU A 43 9.82 -3.88 -1.21
CA LEU A 43 10.19 -4.58 0.03
C LEU A 43 11.21 -5.69 -0.20
N ALA A 44 11.25 -6.29 -1.39
CA ALA A 44 12.25 -7.26 -1.80
C ALA A 44 13.58 -6.62 -2.28
N GLY A 45 13.69 -5.29 -2.27
CA GLY A 45 14.85 -4.54 -2.74
C GLY A 45 14.90 -4.36 -4.26
N GLY A 46 13.80 -4.64 -4.96
CA GLY A 46 13.64 -4.44 -6.40
C GLY A 46 12.87 -3.17 -6.75
N ASN A 47 12.55 -3.02 -8.04
CA ASN A 47 11.66 -1.98 -8.54
C ASN A 47 10.68 -2.56 -9.57
N LEU A 48 9.54 -1.90 -9.77
CA LEU A 48 8.55 -2.25 -10.77
C LEU A 48 8.11 -0.98 -11.51
N PRO A 49 8.91 -0.49 -12.49
CA PRO A 49 8.75 0.85 -13.07
C PRO A 49 7.48 1.04 -13.93
N ASN A 50 6.86 -0.06 -14.37
CA ASN A 50 5.66 -0.04 -15.22
C ASN A 50 4.41 -0.53 -14.46
N ALA A 51 4.38 -0.35 -13.14
CA ALA A 51 3.20 -0.67 -12.36
C ALA A 51 2.15 0.43 -12.50
N ASP A 52 0.88 0.01 -12.62
CA ASP A 52 -0.26 0.93 -12.59
C ASP A 52 -0.60 1.42 -11.17
N GLY A 53 -0.11 0.71 -10.15
CA GLY A 53 -0.24 1.08 -8.74
C GLY A 53 1.03 1.72 -8.17
N TYR A 54 0.95 2.12 -6.91
CA TYR A 54 2.04 2.76 -6.18
C TYR A 54 2.49 1.88 -5.00
N SER A 55 3.77 1.94 -4.65
CA SER A 55 4.24 1.22 -3.47
C SER A 55 3.71 1.85 -2.18
N LEU A 56 3.21 0.99 -1.29
CA LEU A 56 2.74 1.33 0.05
C LEU A 56 3.85 1.21 1.09
N ALA A 57 5.07 0.84 0.71
CA ALA A 57 6.22 0.73 1.61
C ALA A 57 6.49 2.03 2.42
N PRO A 58 6.39 3.25 1.85
CA PRO A 58 6.50 4.49 2.62
C PRO A 58 5.42 4.63 3.68
N LEU A 59 4.18 4.26 3.36
CA LEU A 59 3.02 4.33 4.25
C LEU A 59 3.17 3.39 5.44
N ILE A 60 3.50 2.12 5.19
CA ILE A 60 3.59 1.08 6.24
C ILE A 60 4.87 1.19 7.09
N SER A 61 5.93 1.81 6.55
CA SER A 61 7.17 2.09 7.29
C SER A 61 7.16 3.43 8.05
N GLY A 62 6.15 4.28 7.83
CA GLY A 62 6.03 5.59 8.47
C GLY A 62 6.99 6.63 7.90
N ARG A 63 7.55 6.35 6.72
CA ARG A 63 8.52 7.20 6.03
C ARG A 63 7.86 8.15 5.03
N GLY A 64 6.55 8.04 4.81
CA GLY A 64 5.83 8.88 3.87
C GLY A 64 4.32 8.80 3.98
N ALA A 65 3.65 9.55 3.12
CA ALA A 65 2.20 9.55 2.99
C ALA A 65 1.71 8.48 2.02
N ALA A 66 0.40 8.26 2.01
CA ALA A 66 -0.25 7.41 1.04
C ALA A 66 -0.07 7.95 -0.39
N PRO A 67 -0.10 7.07 -1.41
CA PRO A 67 -0.12 7.51 -2.79
C PRO A 67 -1.33 8.41 -3.08
N PRO A 68 -1.22 9.31 -4.07
CA PRO A 68 -2.35 10.15 -4.45
C PRO A 68 -3.53 9.27 -4.87
N PRO A 69 -4.77 9.69 -4.56
CA PRO A 69 -5.95 8.93 -4.94
C PRO A 69 -5.98 8.72 -6.46
N PRO A 70 -6.50 7.57 -6.94
CA PRO A 70 -6.63 7.33 -8.35
C PRO A 70 -7.47 8.46 -8.99
N PRO A 71 -7.18 8.85 -10.25
CA PRO A 71 -7.95 9.87 -10.94
C PRO A 71 -9.43 9.45 -11.01
N PRO A 72 -10.36 10.42 -10.91
CA PRO A 72 -11.77 10.12 -11.11
C PRO A 72 -11.99 9.58 -12.53
N LEU A 73 -12.80 8.52 -12.63
CA LEU A 73 -13.27 7.95 -13.90
C LEU A 73 -14.16 8.93 -14.66
#